data_AF-A0A932ZMN8-F1
#
_entry.id   AF-A0A932ZMN8-F1
#
_cell.length_a   1.000
_cell.length_b   1.000
_cell.length_c   1.000
_cell.angle_alpha   90.00
_cell.angle_beta   90.00
_cell.angle_gamma   90.00
#
_symmetry.space_group_name_H-M   'P 1'
#
loop_
_entity.id
_entity.type
_entity.pdbx_description
1 polymer ?
#
loop_
_entity_poly.entity_id
_entity_poly.type
_entity_poly.pdbx_seq_one_letter_code
_entity_poly.pdbx_strand_id
1 'polypeptide(L)'
;MVILMEALGVALTAGWLHHLLQNSPGLFTKILFGLYLFEYLFLRLCATVRWHKQARRYEGIELQFKKGMIPASYLMALTSGVGFFTGSSFLLGPAVILIGVVAHVNVILLYLHFKDKNPTPINYFSGNKFLNALR
;
A
#
# COMPACT_ATOMS: atom_id res chain seq x y z
N MET A 1 -13.98 3.51 -6.09
CA MET A 1 -12.90 3.57 -7.10
C MET A 1 -11.62 2.88 -6.65
N VAL A 2 -10.98 3.27 -5.54
CA VAL A 2 -9.71 2.65 -5.09
C VAL A 2 -9.81 1.13 -4.88
N ILE A 3 -10.85 0.66 -4.18
CA ILE A 3 -11.07 -0.78 -3.94
C ILE A 3 -11.25 -1.57 -5.24
N LEU A 4 -11.87 -0.96 -6.25
CA LEU A 4 -12.07 -1.61 -7.56
C LEU A 4 -10.74 -1.74 -8.31
N MET A 5 -9.91 -0.70 -8.28
CA MET A 5 -8.56 -0.74 -8.87
C MET A 5 -7.64 -1.71 -8.13
N GLU A 6 -7.75 -1.78 -6.81
CA GLU A 6 -7.04 -2.75 -5.99
C GLU A 6 -7.45 -4.17 -6.37
N ALA A 7 -8.75 -4.47 -6.41
CA ALA A 7 -9.26 -5.80 -6.77
C ALA A 7 -8.85 -6.21 -8.20
N LEU A 8 -8.93 -5.28 -9.16
CA LEU A 8 -8.48 -5.48 -10.53
C LEU A 8 -6.97 -5.76 -10.57
N GLY A 9 -6.16 -4.98 -9.86
CA GLY A 9 -4.72 -5.19 -9.77
C GLY A 9 -4.36 -6.53 -9.13
N VAL A 10 -5.05 -6.96 -8.06
CA VAL A 10 -4.83 -8.27 -7.44
C VAL A 10 -5.17 -9.41 -8.40
N ALA A 11 -6.32 -9.33 -9.09
CA ALA A 11 -6.73 -10.34 -10.06
C ALA A 11 -5.72 -10.48 -11.21
N LEU A 12 -5.29 -9.35 -11.78
CA LEU A 12 -4.28 -9.34 -12.85
C LEU A 12 -2.92 -9.83 -12.37
N THR A 13 -2.54 -9.52 -11.13
CA THR A 13 -1.28 -10.00 -10.54
C THR A 13 -1.30 -11.52 -10.36
N ALA A 14 -2.43 -12.08 -9.93
CA ALA A 14 -2.59 -13.53 -9.80
C ALA A 14 -2.53 -14.23 -11.16
N GLY A 15 -3.20 -13.66 -12.18
CA GLY A 15 -3.10 -14.16 -13.55
C GLY A 15 -1.68 -14.10 -14.11
N TRP A 16 -0.97 -12.99 -13.87
CA TRP A 16 0.41 -12.83 -14.32
C TRP A 16 1.37 -13.80 -13.61
N LEU A 17 1.18 -14.01 -12.30
CA LEU A 17 1.92 -15.02 -11.55
C LEU A 17 1.74 -16.42 -12.14
N HIS A 18 0.52 -16.78 -12.54
CA HIS A 18 0.27 -18.06 -13.21
C HIS A 18 1.08 -18.20 -14.51
N HIS A 19 1.09 -17.16 -15.34
CA HIS A 19 1.94 -17.13 -16.55
C HIS A 19 3.43 -17.22 -16.25
N LEU A 20 3.90 -16.57 -15.19
CA LEU A 20 5.31 -16.64 -14.77
C LEU A 20 5.68 -18.04 -14.27
N LEU A 21 4.79 -18.73 -13.56
CA LEU A 21 5.05 -20.11 -13.11
C LEU A 21 5.19 -21.08 -14.29
N GLN A 22 4.44 -20.88 -15.37
CA GLN A 22 4.53 -21.72 -16.57
C GLN A 22 5.79 -21.44 -17.40
N ASN A 23 6.20 -20.17 -17.52
CA ASN A 23 7.29 -19.75 -18.42
C ASN A 23 8.68 -19.68 -17.74
N SER A 24 8.80 -20.05 -16.46
CA SER A 24 10.06 -20.09 -15.70
C SER A 24 10.97 -18.86 -15.92
N PRO A 25 10.57 -17.66 -15.47
CA PRO A 25 11.33 -16.44 -15.67
C PRO A 25 12.71 -16.49 -15.00
N GLY A 26 13.61 -15.63 -15.46
CA GLY A 26 14.92 -15.43 -14.86
C GLY A 26 14.84 -15.06 -13.37
N LEU A 27 15.89 -15.42 -12.61
CA LEU A 27 15.96 -15.20 -11.16
C LEU A 27 15.70 -13.73 -10.79
N PHE A 28 16.23 -12.79 -11.57
CA PHE A 28 16.05 -11.36 -11.35
C PHE A 28 14.57 -10.94 -11.35
N THR A 29 13.79 -11.40 -12.34
CA THR A 29 12.35 -11.13 -12.42
C THR A 29 11.61 -11.74 -11.23
N LYS A 30 11.99 -12.95 -10.78
CA LYS A 30 11.40 -13.58 -9.59
C LYS A 30 11.63 -12.75 -8.33
N ILE A 31 12.85 -12.24 -8.14
CA ILE A 31 13.20 -11.38 -7.01
C ILE A 31 12.39 -10.08 -7.05
N LEU A 32 12.36 -9.39 -8.19
CA LEU A 32 11.59 -8.17 -8.34
C LEU A 32 10.09 -8.39 -8.12
N PHE A 33 9.55 -9.50 -8.60
CA PHE A 33 8.13 -9.82 -8.43
C PHE A 33 7.80 -10.14 -6.96
N GLY A 34 8.70 -10.84 -6.28
CA GLY A 34 8.63 -11.07 -4.83
C GLY A 34 8.65 -9.75 -4.04
N LEU A 35 9.56 -8.84 -4.37
CA LEU A 35 9.63 -7.51 -3.75
C LEU A 35 8.36 -6.70 -4.00
N TYR A 36 7.89 -6.68 -5.24
CA TYR A 36 6.65 -6.01 -5.64
C TYR A 36 5.43 -6.49 -4.83
N LEU A 37 5.27 -7.81 -4.68
CA LEU A 37 4.21 -8.38 -3.85
C LEU A 37 4.40 -8.06 -2.37
N PHE A 38 5.64 -8.16 -1.87
CA PHE A 38 5.96 -7.90 -0.47
C PHE A 38 5.62 -6.45 -0.09
N GLU A 39 6.04 -5.47 -0.89
CA GLU A 39 5.76 -4.06 -0.65
C GLU A 39 4.25 -3.78 -0.66
N TYR A 40 3.52 -4.32 -1.63
CA TYR A 40 2.07 -4.19 -1.68
C TYR A 40 1.39 -4.78 -0.43
N LEU A 41 1.77 -6.00 -0.03
CA LEU A 41 1.24 -6.65 1.17
C LEU A 41 1.58 -5.85 2.43
N PHE A 42 2.79 -5.31 2.53
CA PHE A 42 3.19 -4.43 3.63
C PHE A 42 2.31 -3.18 3.70
N LEU A 43 2.08 -2.48 2.58
CA LEU A 43 1.18 -1.33 2.51
C LEU A 43 -0.25 -1.70 2.92
N ARG A 44 -0.74 -2.85 2.46
CA ARG A 44 -2.08 -3.34 2.79
C ARG A 44 -2.22 -3.67 4.28
N LEU A 45 -1.21 -4.29 4.89
CA LEU A 45 -1.18 -4.55 6.33
C LEU A 45 -1.21 -3.23 7.11
N CYS A 46 -0.40 -2.24 6.72
CA CYS A 46 -0.40 -0.91 7.33
C CYS A 46 -1.80 -0.26 7.27
N ALA A 47 -2.50 -0.33 6.14
CA ALA A 47 -3.83 0.24 5.98
C ALA A 47 -4.95 -0.55 6.71
N THR A 48 -4.72 -1.84 7.00
CA THR A 48 -5.72 -2.73 7.60
C THR A 48 -5.65 -2.73 9.13
N VAL A 49 -4.46 -2.61 9.70
CA VAL A 49 -4.27 -2.54 11.15
C VAL A 49 -4.89 -1.25 11.71
N ARG A 50 -5.56 -1.35 12.86
CA ARG A 50 -6.07 -0.20 13.60
C ARG A 50 -5.00 0.27 14.60
N TRP A 51 -4.31 1.34 14.24
CA TRP A 51 -3.19 1.91 14.98
C TRP A 51 -3.65 2.80 16.13
N HIS A 52 -4.76 3.54 15.96
CA HIS A 52 -5.35 4.35 17.03
C HIS A 52 -6.70 3.77 17.47
N LYS A 53 -6.71 3.02 18.58
CA LYS A 53 -7.94 2.41 19.13
C LYS A 53 -8.95 3.46 19.63
N GLN A 54 -8.45 4.55 20.18
CA GLN A 54 -9.21 5.66 20.78
C GLN A 54 -9.72 6.70 19.79
N ALA A 55 -9.33 6.59 18.51
CA ALA A 55 -9.70 7.52 17.46
C ALA A 55 -10.63 6.86 16.43
N ARG A 56 -11.27 7.67 15.58
CA ARG A 56 -12.05 7.13 14.47
C ARG A 56 -11.08 6.53 13.44
N ARG A 57 -11.52 5.47 12.76
CA ARG A 57 -10.77 4.86 11.66
C ARG A 57 -10.32 5.93 10.66
N TYR A 58 -9.07 5.85 10.21
CA TYR A 58 -8.45 6.79 9.27
C TYR A 58 -8.18 8.19 9.84
N GLU A 59 -7.89 8.29 11.15
CA GLU A 59 -7.30 9.47 11.79
C GLU A 59 -5.81 9.22 12.09
N GLY A 60 -5.00 10.29 12.17
CA GLY A 60 -3.56 10.18 12.40
C GLY A 60 -2.81 9.49 11.25
N ILE A 61 -1.90 8.56 11.59
CA ILE A 61 -1.09 7.82 10.60
C ILE A 61 -1.94 6.92 9.69
N GLU A 62 -3.10 6.44 10.17
CA GLU A 62 -4.01 5.60 9.39
C GLU A 62 -4.52 6.31 8.14
N LEU A 63 -4.67 7.63 8.20
CA LEU A 63 -5.05 8.44 7.04
C LEU A 63 -3.99 8.37 5.96
N GLN A 64 -2.71 8.41 6.33
CA GLN A 64 -1.64 8.29 5.35
C GLN A 64 -1.53 6.89 4.78
N PHE A 65 -1.68 5.85 5.60
CA PHE A 65 -1.70 4.47 5.09
C PHE A 65 -2.84 4.27 4.08
N LYS A 66 -4.03 4.83 4.35
CA LYS A 66 -5.14 4.81 3.40
C LYS A 66 -4.82 5.58 2.11
N LYS A 67 -4.20 6.75 2.20
CA LYS A 67 -3.86 7.56 1.03
C LYS A 67 -2.75 6.92 0.20
N GLY A 68 -1.77 6.28 0.83
CA GLY A 68 -0.70 5.53 0.18
C GLY A 68 -1.21 4.32 -0.62
N MET A 69 -2.31 3.70 -0.20
CA MET A 69 -2.95 2.63 -0.98
C MET A 69 -3.47 3.09 -2.34
N ILE A 70 -3.77 4.38 -2.52
CA ILE A 70 -4.30 4.91 -3.78
C ILE A 70 -3.27 4.75 -4.92
N PRO A 71 -2.09 5.38 -4.87
CA PRO A 71 -1.09 5.22 -5.92
C PRO A 71 -0.61 3.77 -6.05
N ALA A 72 -0.49 3.03 -4.94
CA ALA A 72 -0.11 1.62 -4.97
C ALA A 72 -1.13 0.76 -5.76
N SER A 73 -2.43 0.99 -5.57
CA SER A 73 -3.48 0.24 -6.27
C SER A 73 -3.48 0.53 -7.78
N TYR A 74 -3.27 1.79 -8.17
CA TYR A 74 -3.18 2.16 -9.60
C TYR A 74 -1.91 1.61 -10.25
N LEU A 75 -0.75 1.76 -9.59
CA LEU A 75 0.50 1.17 -10.07
C LEU A 75 0.38 -0.34 -10.20
N MET A 76 -0.31 -0.98 -9.25
CA MET A 76 -0.52 -2.42 -9.30
C MET A 76 -1.39 -2.84 -10.48
N ALA A 77 -2.53 -2.16 -10.68
CA ALA A 77 -3.42 -2.42 -11.81
C ALA A 77 -2.71 -2.24 -13.16
N LEU A 78 -1.95 -1.15 -13.33
CA LEU A 78 -1.24 -0.86 -14.58
C LEU A 78 -0.12 -1.86 -14.84
N THR A 79 0.76 -2.07 -13.86
CA THR A 79 1.92 -2.95 -14.00
C THR A 79 1.48 -4.39 -14.23
N SER A 80 0.55 -4.89 -13.41
CA SER A 80 0.05 -6.26 -13.54
C SER A 80 -0.83 -6.45 -14.78
N GLY A 81 -1.55 -5.42 -15.24
CA GLY A 81 -2.27 -5.47 -16.50
C GLY A 81 -1.34 -5.63 -17.71
N VAL A 82 -0.30 -4.78 -17.80
CA VAL A 82 0.70 -4.90 -18.87
C VAL A 82 1.41 -6.24 -18.79
N GLY A 83 1.82 -6.66 -17.59
CA GLY A 83 2.48 -7.94 -17.38
C GLY A 83 1.60 -9.13 -17.78
N PHE A 84 0.31 -9.10 -17.45
CA PHE A 84 -0.64 -10.14 -17.81
C PHE A 84 -0.88 -10.24 -19.33
N PHE A 85 -1.15 -9.11 -20.00
CA PHE A 85 -1.49 -9.13 -21.44
C PHE A 85 -0.29 -9.30 -22.36
N THR A 86 0.89 -8.84 -21.96
CA THR A 86 2.09 -8.83 -22.83
C THR A 86 3.17 -9.82 -22.41
N GLY A 87 3.09 -10.36 -21.19
CA GLY A 87 4.18 -11.12 -20.57
C GLY A 87 5.42 -10.28 -20.20
N SER A 88 5.41 -8.97 -20.47
CA SER A 88 6.55 -8.10 -20.24
C SER A 88 6.76 -7.80 -18.76
N SER A 89 8.02 -7.90 -18.31
CA SER A 89 8.44 -7.52 -16.95
C SER A 89 9.03 -6.10 -16.88
N PHE A 90 8.97 -5.33 -17.97
CA PHE A 90 9.64 -4.03 -18.08
C PHE A 90 9.15 -3.02 -17.02
N LEU A 91 7.84 -2.97 -16.75
CA LEU A 91 7.25 -2.05 -15.78
C LEU A 91 7.47 -2.47 -14.33
N LEU A 92 7.94 -3.69 -14.08
CA LEU A 92 8.10 -4.24 -12.74
C LEU A 92 9.16 -3.46 -11.94
N GLY A 93 10.28 -3.09 -12.57
CA GLY A 93 11.35 -2.31 -11.93
C GLY A 93 10.87 -0.92 -11.46
N PRO A 94 10.33 -0.07 -12.36
CA PRO A 94 9.75 1.21 -11.98
C PRO A 94 8.64 1.07 -10.92
N ALA A 95 7.79 0.04 -11.00
CA ALA A 95 6.74 -0.19 -10.03
C ALA A 95 7.28 -0.47 -8.62
N VAL A 96 8.29 -1.32 -8.49
CA VAL A 96 8.96 -1.59 -7.20
C VAL A 96 9.58 -0.32 -6.63
N ILE A 97 10.25 0.51 -7.45
CA ILE A 97 10.84 1.75 -6.95
C ILE A 97 9.75 2.70 -6.42
N LEU A 98 8.67 2.88 -7.18
CA LEU A 98 7.60 3.82 -6.81
C LEU A 98 6.80 3.35 -5.60
N ILE A 99 6.47 2.05 -5.51
CA ILE A 99 5.78 1.47 -4.36
C ILE A 99 6.73 1.46 -3.15
N GLY A 100 8.02 1.17 -3.35
CA GLY A 100 9.08 1.22 -2.34
C GLY A 100 9.21 2.59 -1.69
N VAL A 101 9.08 3.70 -2.44
CA VAL A 101 9.05 5.06 -1.86
C VAL A 101 7.85 5.23 -0.91
N VAL A 102 6.67 4.77 -1.30
CA VAL A 102 5.47 4.82 -0.44
C VAL A 102 5.64 3.93 0.79
N ALA A 103 6.19 2.73 0.62
CA ALA A 103 6.48 1.80 1.71
C ALA A 103 7.49 2.39 2.69
N HIS A 104 8.54 3.04 2.21
CA HIS A 104 9.54 3.71 3.04
C HIS A 104 8.94 4.81 3.92
N VAL A 105 8.07 5.65 3.36
CA VAL A 105 7.34 6.66 4.14
C VAL A 105 6.49 6.00 5.22
N ASN A 106 5.82 4.88 4.92
CA ASN A 106 5.04 4.15 5.92
C ASN A 106 5.91 3.57 7.04
N VAL A 107 7.11 3.06 6.73
CA VAL A 107 8.08 2.59 7.74
C VAL A 107 8.48 3.72 8.68
N ILE A 108 8.76 4.92 8.16
CA ILE A 108 9.09 6.09 8.98
C ILE A 108 7.93 6.43 9.91
N LEU A 109 6.69 6.46 9.39
CA LEU A 109 5.50 6.75 10.20
C LEU A 109 5.27 5.71 11.29
N LEU A 110 5.50 4.42 11.00
CA LEU A 110 5.42 3.35 12.01
C LEU A 110 6.50 3.51 13.08
N TYR A 111 7.74 3.78 12.68
CA TYR A 111 8.83 4.03 13.61
C TYR A 111 8.51 5.18 14.57
N LEU A 112 8.01 6.30 14.04
CA LEU A 112 7.61 7.45 14.85
C LEU A 112 6.43 7.10 15.77
N HIS A 113 5.43 6.36 15.26
CA HIS A 113 4.28 5.94 16.05
C HIS A 113 4.65 5.07 17.25
N PHE A 114 5.56 4.10 17.09
CA PHE A 114 6.01 3.26 18.19
C PHE A 114 6.93 4.00 19.18
N LYS A 115 7.59 5.07 18.74
CA LYS A 115 8.46 5.89 19.59
C LYS A 115 7.67 6.93 20.39
N ASP A 116 6.54 7.39 19.87
CA ASP A 116 5.68 8.35 20.55
C ASP A 116 4.95 7.69 21.73
N LYS A 117 5.05 8.31 22.92
CA LYS A 117 4.35 7.87 24.13
C LYS A 117 2.90 8.36 24.16
N ASN A 118 2.55 9.35 23.33
CA ASN A 118 1.22 9.90 23.29
C ASN A 118 0.35 9.16 22.26
N PRO A 119 -0.73 8.47 22.68
CA PRO A 119 -1.56 7.72 21.76
C PRO A 119 -2.51 8.60 20.93
N THR A 120 -2.59 9.91 21.21
CA THR A 120 -3.53 10.83 20.54
C THR A 120 -3.07 11.15 19.10
N PRO A 121 -3.95 10.99 18.09
CA PRO A 121 -3.56 11.29 16.72
C PRO A 121 -3.46 12.81 16.50
N ILE A 122 -2.51 13.23 15.65
CA ILE A 122 -2.22 14.65 15.35
C ILE A 122 -3.48 15.42 14.89
N ASN A 123 -4.40 14.76 14.20
CA ASN A 123 -5.61 15.38 13.66
C ASN A 123 -6.81 15.33 14.64
N TYR A 124 -6.61 14.87 15.88
CA TYR A 124 -7.68 14.78 16.87
C TYR A 124 -8.29 16.15 17.19
N PHE A 125 -7.46 17.20 17.25
CA PHE A 125 -7.88 18.54 17.65
C PHE A 125 -8.33 19.43 16.48
N SER A 126 -7.92 19.13 15.24
CA SER A 126 -8.22 19.97 14.06
C SER A 126 -9.59 19.70 13.43
N GLY A 127 -10.25 18.60 13.79
CA GLY A 127 -11.51 18.20 13.19
C GLY A 127 -12.76 18.67 13.92
N ASN A 128 -12.93 19.96 14.29
CA ASN A 128 -14.12 20.58 14.93
C ASN A 128 -14.80 19.83 16.12
N LYS A 129 -14.29 18.66 16.55
CA LYS A 129 -14.86 17.84 17.62
C LYS A 129 -14.61 18.43 18.99
N PHE A 130 -13.50 19.14 19.15
CA PHE A 130 -13.20 19.85 20.41
C PHE A 130 -14.22 20.95 20.70
N LEU A 131 -14.69 21.66 19.67
CA LEU A 131 -15.75 22.67 19.78
C LEU A 131 -17.12 22.06 20.10
N ASN A 132 -17.41 20.84 19.63
CA ASN A 132 -18.65 20.15 19.94
C ASN A 132 -18.65 19.44 21.30
N ALA A 133 -17.47 19.16 21.89
CA ALA A 133 -17.36 18.58 23.22
C ALA A 133 -17.42 19.63 24.35
N LEU A 134 -17.23 20.90 24.02
CA LEU A 134 -17.34 22.06 24.91
C LEU A 134 -18.73 22.74 24.85
N ARG A 135 -19.66 22.19 24.07
CA ARG A 135 -21.03 22.68 23.91
C ARG A 135 -22.01 21.69 24.50
#